data_AF-A0A7V5E3N8-F1
#
_entry.id   AF-A0A7V5E3N8-F1
#
_cell.length_a   1.000
_cell.length_b   1.000
_cell.length_c   1.000
_cell.angle_alpha   90.00
_cell.angle_beta   90.00
_cell.angle_gamma   90.00
#
_symmetry.space_group_name_H-M   'P 1'
#
loop_
_entity.id
_entity.type
_entity.pdbx_description
1 polymer ?
#
loop_
_entity_poly.entity_id
_entity_poly.type
_entity_poly.pdbx_seq_one_letter_code
_entity_poly.pdbx_strand_id
1 'polypeptide(L)'
;MQKKVYHASQKQGLKLLEPRRSTHGKPWVYATKDPALAACFLGNLGGDFTCAIGRDPKTGKPFLCERFPGAFELRYRNVRGSIYVLPGESFLEGQTGWKEEVVSPVPVTPLEEIPVEDAAEYLLGLEREGKLLIVRYPEKIADIPEDDEDLVLRAVVWYRRFKPFGFLVLRELGKYHPHLVNRVKSALREGKYLGITEI
;
A
#
# COMPACT_ATOMS: atom_id res chain seq x y z
N MET A 1 -7.76 17.30 -14.79
CA MET A 1 -6.70 17.44 -13.77
C MET A 1 -7.38 17.58 -12.40
N GLN A 2 -6.95 16.82 -11.40
CA GLN A 2 -7.58 16.88 -10.07
C GLN A 2 -7.05 18.07 -9.29
N LYS A 3 -7.94 18.80 -8.60
CA LYS A 3 -7.54 20.01 -7.84
C LYS A 3 -6.75 19.69 -6.56
N LYS A 4 -7.01 18.52 -5.97
CA LYS A 4 -6.42 18.09 -4.69
C LYS A 4 -6.11 16.59 -4.74
N VAL A 5 -5.02 16.20 -4.12
CA VAL A 5 -4.62 14.79 -3.91
C VAL A 5 -4.19 14.60 -2.46
N TYR A 6 -4.08 13.35 -2.00
CA TYR A 6 -3.97 13.02 -0.59
C TYR A 6 -2.78 12.11 -0.31
N HIS A 7 -1.96 12.47 0.67
CA HIS A 7 -0.80 11.70 1.12
C HIS A 7 -0.94 11.35 2.60
N ALA A 8 -0.73 10.10 2.99
CA ALA A 8 -0.64 9.72 4.39
C ALA A 8 0.82 9.54 4.82
N SER A 9 1.13 9.97 6.03
CA SER A 9 2.44 9.79 6.65
C SER A 9 2.31 9.63 8.16
N GLN A 10 3.12 8.74 8.74
CA GLN A 10 3.25 8.61 10.20
C GLN A 10 3.97 9.80 10.85
N LYS A 11 4.62 10.64 10.04
CA LYS A 11 5.20 11.90 10.49
C LYS A 11 4.17 13.02 10.36
N GLN A 12 3.74 13.55 11.49
CA GLN A 12 2.91 14.74 11.60
C GLN A 12 3.75 16.03 11.45
N GLY A 13 3.10 17.16 11.17
CA GLY A 13 3.71 18.48 11.09
C GLY A 13 4.56 18.72 9.85
N LEU A 14 4.41 17.93 8.79
CA LEU A 14 5.17 18.14 7.55
C LEU A 14 4.77 19.46 6.90
N LYS A 15 5.76 20.33 6.69
CA LYS A 15 5.61 21.59 5.95
C LYS A 15 6.00 21.48 4.48
N LEU A 16 6.76 20.44 4.14
CA LEU A 16 7.23 20.16 2.79
C LEU A 16 7.38 18.65 2.63
N LEU A 17 6.83 18.11 1.55
CA LEU A 17 7.02 16.73 1.14
C LEU A 17 8.07 16.70 0.04
N GLU A 18 9.22 16.11 0.35
CA GLU A 18 10.34 15.93 -0.59
C GLU A 18 10.16 14.66 -1.42
N PRO A 19 10.52 14.67 -2.73
CA PRO A 19 10.54 13.47 -3.54
C PRO A 19 11.47 12.40 -2.96
N ARG A 20 10.96 11.17 -2.77
CA ARG A 20 11.72 10.04 -2.23
C ARG A 20 11.74 8.87 -3.20
N ARG A 21 12.89 8.19 -3.28
CA ARG A 21 12.97 6.94 -4.03
C ARG A 21 12.18 5.86 -3.29
N SER A 22 11.27 5.23 -3.99
CA SER A 22 10.55 4.03 -3.55
C SER A 22 10.88 2.86 -4.49
N THR A 23 10.01 1.86 -4.54
CA THR A 23 10.09 0.67 -5.39
C THR A 23 10.26 1.02 -6.88
N HIS A 24 9.71 2.14 -7.36
CA HIS A 24 9.77 2.59 -8.76
C HIS A 24 11.12 3.23 -9.18
N GLY A 25 12.10 3.35 -8.27
CA GLY A 25 13.48 3.77 -8.57
C GLY A 25 13.69 5.27 -8.83
N LYS A 26 12.64 5.99 -9.23
CA LYS A 26 12.63 7.45 -9.37
C LYS A 26 12.18 8.12 -8.06
N PRO A 27 12.75 9.27 -7.69
CA PRO A 27 12.30 10.03 -6.52
C PRO A 27 10.96 10.74 -6.83
N TRP A 28 9.95 10.49 -6.01
CA TRP A 28 8.62 11.06 -6.16
C TRP A 28 8.01 11.45 -4.81
N VAL A 29 7.15 12.47 -4.81
CA VAL A 29 6.11 12.60 -3.79
C VAL A 29 4.93 11.76 -4.23
N TYR A 30 4.50 10.81 -3.41
CA TYR A 30 3.41 9.89 -3.72
C TYR A 30 2.12 10.37 -3.08
N ALA A 31 1.01 10.33 -3.80
CA ALA A 31 -0.31 10.63 -3.29
C ALA A 31 -1.36 9.76 -3.98
N THR A 32 -2.59 9.82 -3.48
CA THR A 32 -3.75 9.18 -4.10
C THR A 32 -4.84 10.22 -4.35
N LYS A 33 -5.77 9.88 -5.24
CA LYS A 33 -6.91 10.74 -5.61
C LYS A 33 -8.03 10.75 -4.57
N ASP A 34 -7.99 9.81 -3.63
CA ASP A 34 -9.08 9.47 -2.71
C ASP A 34 -8.57 9.50 -1.26
N PRO A 35 -9.15 10.35 -0.39
CA PRO A 35 -8.69 10.48 0.99
C PRO A 35 -8.84 9.19 1.81
N ALA A 36 -9.86 8.37 1.53
CA ALA A 36 -10.05 7.11 2.24
C ALA A 36 -8.97 6.09 1.84
N LEU A 37 -8.60 6.08 0.56
CA LEU A 37 -7.50 5.25 0.08
C LEU A 37 -6.14 5.75 0.64
N ALA A 38 -5.92 7.06 0.70
CA ALA A 38 -4.73 7.63 1.35
C ALA A 38 -4.63 7.18 2.81
N ALA A 39 -5.73 7.20 3.57
CA ALA A 39 -5.76 6.78 4.97
C ALA A 39 -5.25 5.34 5.17
N CYS A 40 -5.43 4.44 4.20
CA CYS A 40 -4.94 3.07 4.24
C CYS A 40 -3.41 2.98 4.33
N PHE A 41 -2.69 4.05 3.99
CA PHE A 41 -1.23 4.15 4.07
C PHE A 41 -0.70 4.75 5.38
N LEU A 42 -1.56 5.10 6.35
CA LEU A 42 -1.12 5.52 7.69
C LEU A 42 -0.33 4.42 8.40
N GLY A 43 -0.76 3.17 8.26
CA GLY A 43 -0.01 1.99 8.65
C GLY A 43 0.71 1.39 7.44
N ASN A 44 2.01 1.10 7.57
CA ASN A 44 2.83 0.50 6.50
C ASN A 44 3.51 -0.82 6.91
N LEU A 45 3.24 -1.32 8.12
CA LEU A 45 3.84 -2.55 8.62
C LEU A 45 3.51 -3.73 7.71
N GLY A 46 4.55 -4.38 7.18
CA GLY A 46 4.44 -5.55 6.31
C GLY A 46 3.86 -5.31 4.91
N GLY A 47 3.41 -4.10 4.59
CA GLY A 47 2.85 -3.75 3.27
C GLY A 47 1.76 -4.73 2.80
N ASP A 48 1.85 -5.18 1.56
CA ASP A 48 0.89 -6.12 0.97
C ASP A 48 0.86 -7.50 1.65
N PHE A 49 1.88 -7.85 2.44
CA PHE A 49 1.91 -9.10 3.20
C PHE A 49 1.02 -9.07 4.45
N THR A 50 0.57 -7.89 4.93
CA THR A 50 -0.35 -7.80 6.07
C THR A 50 -1.77 -7.49 5.60
N CYS A 51 -1.94 -6.43 4.83
CA CYS A 51 -3.23 -6.06 4.27
C CYS A 51 -3.09 -5.71 2.79
N ALA A 52 -3.95 -6.28 1.95
CA ALA A 52 -4.13 -5.80 0.59
C ALA A 52 -4.91 -4.48 0.60
N ILE A 53 -4.49 -3.56 -0.25
CA ILE A 53 -5.17 -2.27 -0.48
C ILE A 53 -5.54 -2.20 -1.94
N GLY A 54 -6.77 -1.77 -2.22
CA GLY A 54 -7.22 -1.61 -3.61
C GLY A 54 -8.59 -0.97 -3.70
N ARG A 55 -9.23 -1.13 -4.86
CA ARG A 55 -10.64 -0.81 -5.05
C ARG A 55 -11.41 -2.08 -5.36
N ASP A 56 -12.56 -2.23 -4.72
CA ASP A 56 -13.45 -3.34 -5.01
C ASP A 56 -13.93 -3.22 -6.47
N PRO A 57 -13.72 -4.23 -7.33
CA PRO A 57 -14.20 -4.18 -8.71
C PRO A 57 -15.73 -4.09 -8.80
N LYS A 58 -16.47 -4.54 -7.77
CA LYS A 58 -17.94 -4.50 -7.77
C LYS A 58 -18.49 -3.14 -7.38
N THR A 59 -18.02 -2.54 -6.29
CA THR A 59 -18.57 -1.27 -5.80
C THR A 59 -17.71 -0.04 -6.10
N GLY A 60 -16.46 -0.21 -6.55
CA GLY A 60 -15.48 0.87 -6.75
C GLY A 60 -14.96 1.51 -5.45
N LYS A 61 -15.35 0.98 -4.29
CA LYS A 61 -14.94 1.51 -2.99
C LYS A 61 -13.50 1.10 -2.67
N PRO A 62 -12.71 1.97 -2.03
CA PRO A 62 -11.46 1.55 -1.41
C PRO A 62 -11.70 0.38 -0.46
N PHE A 63 -10.76 -0.56 -0.43
CA PHE A 63 -10.77 -1.64 0.55
C PHE A 63 -9.41 -1.81 1.25
N LEU A 64 -9.50 -2.34 2.46
CA LEU A 64 -8.44 -3.04 3.17
C LEU A 64 -8.88 -4.50 3.37
N CYS A 65 -8.06 -5.45 2.96
CA CYS A 65 -8.35 -6.87 3.17
C CYS A 65 -7.20 -7.52 3.93
N GLU A 66 -7.51 -8.12 5.09
CA GLU A 66 -6.52 -8.84 5.89
C GLU A 66 -5.97 -10.05 5.14
N ARG A 67 -4.65 -10.29 5.26
CA ARG A 67 -4.00 -11.50 4.72
C ARG A 67 -3.93 -12.66 5.73
N PHE A 68 -4.15 -12.36 7.01
CA PHE A 68 -4.17 -13.33 8.10
C PHE A 68 -4.98 -12.76 9.28
N PRO A 69 -5.45 -13.60 10.23
CA PRO A 69 -6.23 -13.13 11.38
C PRO A 69 -5.54 -11.99 12.15
N GLY A 70 -6.22 -10.85 12.29
CA GLY A 70 -5.73 -9.71 13.08
C GLY A 70 -4.66 -8.87 12.39
N ALA A 71 -4.43 -9.05 11.09
CA ALA A 71 -3.46 -8.26 10.34
C ALA A 71 -3.79 -6.75 10.32
N PHE A 72 -5.08 -6.38 10.36
CA PHE A 72 -5.50 -4.99 10.45
C PHE A 72 -5.06 -4.36 11.77
N GLU A 73 -5.37 -5.01 12.89
CA GLU A 73 -4.99 -4.52 14.22
C GLU A 73 -3.47 -4.41 14.35
N LEU A 74 -2.74 -5.43 13.86
CA LEU A 74 -1.29 -5.40 13.84
C LEU A 74 -0.74 -4.19 13.07
N ARG A 75 -1.36 -3.82 11.95
CA ARG A 75 -0.88 -2.76 11.05
C ARG A 75 -1.26 -1.35 11.50
N TYR A 76 -2.40 -1.18 12.17
CA TYR A 76 -3.01 0.14 12.37
C TYR A 76 -3.25 0.54 13.82
N ARG A 77 -3.33 -0.41 14.77
CA ARG A 77 -3.63 -0.06 16.17
C ARG A 77 -2.49 0.78 16.77
N ASN A 78 -2.86 1.86 17.46
CA ASN A 78 -1.95 2.84 18.07
C ASN A 78 -0.98 3.50 17.08
N VAL A 79 -1.27 3.44 15.77
CA VAL A 79 -0.47 4.10 14.75
C VAL A 79 -0.95 5.53 14.58
N ARG A 80 -0.10 6.48 14.96
CA ARG A 80 -0.32 7.92 14.78
C ARG A 80 0.23 8.40 13.44
N GLY A 81 -0.42 9.39 12.85
CA GLY A 81 0.05 10.03 11.62
C GLY A 81 -0.82 11.20 11.21
N SER A 82 -0.71 11.60 9.95
CA SER A 82 -1.55 12.62 9.34
C SER A 82 -1.87 12.28 7.90
N ILE A 83 -3.03 12.75 7.43
CA ILE A 83 -3.37 12.83 6.02
C ILE A 83 -3.15 14.27 5.59
N TYR A 84 -2.33 14.46 4.56
CA TYR A 84 -1.99 15.74 3.98
C TYR A 84 -2.78 15.94 2.70
N VAL A 85 -3.47 17.08 2.63
CA VAL A 85 -4.15 17.53 1.40
C VAL A 85 -3.14 18.35 0.60
N LEU A 86 -2.86 17.91 -0.63
CA LEU A 86 -1.84 18.49 -1.49
C LEU A 86 -2.47 19.18 -2.70
N PRO A 87 -1.84 20.25 -3.22
CA PRO A 87 -2.18 20.80 -4.53
C PRO A 87 -1.93 19.74 -5.62
N GLY A 88 -2.87 19.57 -6.55
CA GLY A 88 -2.81 18.52 -7.57
C GLY A 88 -2.01 18.87 -8.83
N GLU A 89 -1.51 20.10 -8.94
CA GLU A 89 -0.96 20.70 -10.16
C GLU A 89 0.32 20.02 -10.65
N SER A 90 1.19 19.58 -9.74
CA SER A 90 2.44 18.90 -10.08
C SER A 90 2.32 17.38 -10.17
N PHE A 91 1.14 16.81 -9.92
CA PHE A 91 0.93 15.37 -9.85
C PHE A 91 0.60 14.77 -11.22
N LEU A 92 1.33 13.71 -11.54
CA LEU A 92 1.25 12.96 -12.79
C LEU A 92 0.57 11.61 -12.54
N GLU A 93 -0.30 11.22 -13.47
CA GLU A 93 -0.93 9.90 -13.49
C GLU A 93 -0.12 8.93 -14.37
N GLY A 94 -0.32 7.63 -14.18
CA GLY A 94 0.24 6.58 -15.05
C GLY A 94 1.77 6.48 -15.02
N GLN A 95 2.42 7.04 -13.99
CA GLN A 95 3.87 6.93 -13.79
C GLN A 95 4.27 5.66 -13.02
N THR A 96 3.28 4.98 -12.44
CA THR A 96 3.44 3.72 -11.71
C THR A 96 2.41 2.71 -12.20
N GLY A 97 2.61 1.43 -11.87
CA GLY A 97 1.71 0.35 -12.27
C GLY A 97 0.32 0.40 -11.62
N TRP A 98 0.10 1.30 -10.66
CA TRP A 98 -1.15 1.37 -9.89
C TRP A 98 -1.93 2.65 -10.20
N LYS A 99 -3.09 2.50 -10.86
CA LYS A 99 -3.94 3.61 -11.36
C LYS A 99 -4.40 4.62 -10.30
N GLU A 100 -4.40 4.22 -9.04
CA GLU A 100 -4.83 5.05 -7.91
C GLU A 100 -3.74 6.01 -7.45
N GLU A 101 -2.49 5.70 -7.78
CA GLU A 101 -1.33 6.46 -7.39
C GLU A 101 -1.03 7.56 -8.39
N VAL A 102 -0.71 8.72 -7.84
CA VAL A 102 -0.22 9.88 -8.58
C VAL A 102 1.06 10.35 -7.95
N VAL A 103 1.97 10.89 -8.77
CA VAL A 103 3.32 11.25 -8.31
C VAL A 103 3.74 12.65 -8.75
N SER A 104 4.44 13.37 -7.88
CA SER A 104 5.04 14.68 -8.20
C SER A 104 6.58 14.61 -8.19
N PRO A 105 7.26 15.08 -9.26
CA PRO A 105 8.73 15.06 -9.33
C PRO A 105 9.38 16.16 -8.50
N VAL A 106 8.59 17.14 -8.05
CA VAL A 106 9.02 18.31 -7.30
C VAL A 106 8.49 18.25 -5.87
N PRO A 107 9.15 18.94 -4.92
CA PRO A 107 8.64 19.10 -3.57
C PRO A 107 7.25 19.74 -3.54
N VAL A 108 6.43 19.34 -2.57
CA VAL A 108 5.04 19.82 -2.45
C VAL A 108 4.76 20.29 -1.04
N THR A 109 4.25 21.52 -0.91
CA THR A 109 3.76 22.08 0.35
C THR A 109 2.29 21.68 0.55
N PRO A 110 1.92 21.05 1.68
CA PRO A 110 0.53 20.76 1.98
C PRO A 110 -0.34 22.01 2.06
N LEU A 111 -1.58 21.90 1.58
CA LEU A 111 -2.63 22.89 1.80
C LEU A 111 -3.21 22.76 3.21
N GLU A 112 -3.30 21.52 3.70
CA GLU A 112 -3.94 21.17 4.96
C GLU A 112 -3.31 19.88 5.51
N GLU A 113 -3.29 19.77 6.83
CA GLU A 113 -2.92 18.56 7.56
C GLU A 113 -4.10 18.11 8.43
N ILE A 114 -4.51 16.85 8.28
CA ILE A 114 -5.55 16.20 9.08
C ILE A 114 -4.83 15.23 10.03
N PRO A 115 -4.64 15.59 11.31
CA PRO A 115 -4.00 14.71 12.28
C PRO A 115 -4.87 13.49 12.59
N VAL A 116 -4.24 12.33 12.71
CA VAL A 116 -4.86 11.06 13.07
C VAL A 116 -4.10 10.47 14.25
N GLU A 117 -4.77 10.37 15.40
CA GLU A 117 -4.16 9.89 16.64
C GLU A 117 -4.09 8.36 16.71
N ASP A 118 -5.11 7.67 16.20
CA ASP A 118 -5.12 6.22 16.01
C ASP A 118 -5.67 5.87 14.61
N ALA A 119 -4.83 5.24 13.78
CA ALA A 119 -5.18 4.88 12.42
C ALA A 119 -6.27 3.80 12.34
N ALA A 120 -6.32 2.86 13.28
CA ALA A 120 -7.36 1.83 13.30
C ALA A 120 -8.73 2.46 13.58
N GLU A 121 -8.82 3.33 14.58
CA GLU A 121 -10.06 4.07 14.89
C GLU A 121 -10.53 4.93 13.72
N TYR A 122 -9.61 5.62 13.06
CA TYR A 122 -9.91 6.46 11.89
C TYR A 122 -10.44 5.63 10.72
N LEU A 123 -9.80 4.51 10.39
CA LEU A 123 -10.22 3.61 9.31
C LEU A 123 -11.57 2.95 9.62
N LEU A 124 -11.80 2.52 10.85
CA LEU A 124 -13.10 2.02 11.31
C LEU A 124 -14.20 3.10 11.23
N GLY A 125 -13.84 4.37 11.43
CA GLY A 125 -14.73 5.50 11.17
C GLY A 125 -15.15 5.59 9.70
N LEU A 126 -14.19 5.53 8.78
CA LEU A 126 -14.45 5.53 7.34
C LEU A 126 -15.31 4.34 6.90
N GLU A 127 -15.12 3.19 7.53
CA GLU A 127 -15.96 2.00 7.30
C GLU A 127 -17.41 2.23 7.74
N ARG A 128 -17.63 2.75 8.96
CA ARG A 128 -18.99 3.09 9.45
C ARG A 128 -19.69 4.12 8.56
N GLU A 129 -18.94 5.03 7.96
CA GLU A 129 -19.44 6.01 6.98
C GLU A 129 -19.63 5.44 5.57
N GLY A 130 -19.27 4.17 5.35
CA GLY A 130 -19.40 3.48 4.06
C GLY A 130 -18.40 3.94 2.99
N LYS A 131 -17.33 4.66 3.39
CA LYS A 131 -16.26 5.18 2.51
C LYS A 131 -15.12 4.20 2.27
N LEU A 132 -14.98 3.21 3.14
CA LEU A 132 -13.95 2.17 3.11
C LEU A 132 -14.60 0.81 3.39
N LEU A 133 -14.14 -0.24 2.72
CA LEU A 133 -14.47 -1.62 3.09
C LEU A 133 -13.31 -2.21 3.89
N ILE A 134 -13.54 -2.74 5.09
CA ILE A 134 -12.51 -3.49 5.81
C ILE A 134 -12.92 -4.96 5.88
N VAL A 135 -12.29 -5.77 5.03
CA VAL A 135 -12.54 -7.20 4.91
C VAL A 135 -11.65 -7.94 5.91
N ARG A 136 -12.27 -8.59 6.90
CA ARG A 136 -11.60 -9.36 7.95
C ARG A 136 -11.28 -10.76 7.47
N TYR A 137 -10.15 -11.32 7.89
CA TYR A 137 -9.84 -12.71 7.62
C TYR A 137 -10.90 -13.64 8.27
N PRO A 138 -11.33 -14.74 7.63
CA PRO A 138 -10.82 -15.31 6.38
C PRO A 138 -11.53 -14.82 5.10
N GLU A 139 -12.39 -13.81 5.19
CA GLU A 139 -13.08 -13.29 4.02
C GLU A 139 -12.07 -12.66 3.04
N LYS A 140 -12.32 -12.86 1.73
CA LYS A 140 -11.52 -12.29 0.65
C LYS A 140 -12.41 -11.46 -0.26
N ILE A 141 -11.84 -10.37 -0.78
CA ILE A 141 -12.47 -9.60 -1.85
C ILE A 141 -12.13 -10.23 -3.20
N ALA A 142 -13.03 -10.10 -4.18
CA ALA A 142 -13.08 -10.93 -5.39
C ALA A 142 -11.78 -11.04 -6.22
N ASP A 143 -10.85 -10.08 -6.09
CA ASP A 143 -9.59 -10.06 -6.84
C ASP A 143 -8.41 -10.71 -6.09
N ILE A 144 -8.59 -11.16 -4.85
CA ILE A 144 -7.54 -11.83 -4.07
C ILE A 144 -7.63 -13.35 -4.27
N PRO A 145 -6.60 -14.01 -4.83
CA PRO A 145 -6.60 -15.46 -5.01
C PRO A 145 -6.74 -16.22 -3.70
N GLU A 146 -7.52 -17.30 -3.70
CA GLU A 146 -7.74 -18.16 -2.53
C GLU A 146 -6.43 -18.77 -2.00
N ASP A 147 -5.49 -19.07 -2.90
CA ASP A 147 -4.22 -19.70 -2.57
C ASP A 147 -3.07 -18.70 -2.33
N ASP A 148 -3.35 -17.40 -2.31
CA ASP A 148 -2.37 -16.33 -2.14
C ASP A 148 -1.22 -16.34 -3.18
N GLU A 149 -1.47 -16.85 -4.40
CA GLU A 149 -0.48 -16.84 -5.48
C GLU A 149 -0.02 -15.42 -5.84
N ASP A 150 -0.86 -14.41 -5.61
CA ASP A 150 -0.48 -13.01 -5.80
C ASP A 150 0.66 -12.57 -4.86
N LEU A 151 0.68 -13.08 -3.62
CA LEU A 151 1.79 -12.84 -2.68
C LEU A 151 3.06 -13.59 -3.10
N VAL A 152 2.92 -14.79 -3.68
CA VAL A 152 4.06 -15.56 -4.23
C VAL A 152 4.68 -14.80 -5.40
N LEU A 153 3.87 -14.42 -6.39
CA LEU A 153 4.27 -13.57 -7.51
C LEU A 153 4.99 -12.32 -7.00
N ARG A 154 4.37 -11.62 -6.04
CA ARG A 154 4.90 -10.37 -5.48
C ARG A 154 6.27 -10.54 -4.85
N ALA A 155 6.41 -11.55 -4.00
CA ALA A 155 7.68 -11.87 -3.36
C ALA A 155 8.77 -12.26 -4.38
N VAL A 156 8.43 -13.01 -5.44
CA VAL A 156 9.39 -13.38 -6.50
C VAL A 156 9.89 -12.14 -7.25
N VAL A 157 8.97 -11.28 -7.69
CA VAL A 157 9.30 -10.06 -8.46
C VAL A 157 10.16 -9.12 -7.61
N TRP A 158 9.75 -8.85 -6.37
CA TRP A 158 10.51 -8.00 -5.45
C TRP A 158 11.87 -8.59 -5.07
N TYR A 159 11.97 -9.91 -4.85
CA TYR A 159 13.25 -10.57 -4.60
C TYR A 159 14.26 -10.31 -5.73
N ARG A 160 13.80 -10.40 -6.99
CA ARG A 160 14.66 -10.16 -8.15
C ARG A 160 15.00 -8.68 -8.31
N ARG A 161 14.01 -7.79 -8.11
CA ARG A 161 14.17 -6.34 -8.26
C ARG A 161 15.16 -5.77 -7.25
N PHE A 162 15.15 -6.24 -6.01
CA PHE A 162 15.99 -5.70 -4.94
C PHE A 162 17.32 -6.43 -4.76
N LYS A 163 17.82 -7.14 -5.78
CA LYS A 163 19.17 -7.73 -5.72
C LYS A 163 20.24 -6.67 -5.40
N PRO A 164 21.24 -6.99 -4.55
CA PRO A 164 21.50 -8.28 -3.90
C PRO A 164 20.67 -8.53 -2.61
N PHE A 165 19.89 -7.56 -2.15
CA PHE A 165 19.13 -7.59 -0.91
C PHE A 165 17.74 -8.26 -0.99
N GLY A 166 17.43 -8.94 -2.10
CA GLY A 166 16.15 -9.62 -2.30
C GLY A 166 15.78 -10.60 -1.18
N PHE A 167 16.75 -11.20 -0.50
CA PHE A 167 16.53 -12.09 0.64
C PHE A 167 15.75 -11.43 1.79
N LEU A 168 15.80 -10.09 1.92
CA LEU A 168 15.00 -9.36 2.90
C LEU A 168 13.50 -9.48 2.62
N VAL A 169 13.09 -9.59 1.35
CA VAL A 169 11.70 -9.84 0.96
C VAL A 169 11.25 -11.21 1.45
N LEU A 170 12.07 -12.25 1.27
CA LEU A 170 11.76 -13.60 1.76
C LEU A 170 11.67 -13.64 3.29
N ARG A 171 12.56 -12.90 3.97
CA ARG A 171 12.53 -12.78 5.43
C ARG A 171 11.24 -12.11 5.88
N GLU A 172 10.82 -11.03 5.22
CA GLU A 172 9.59 -10.32 5.56
C GLU A 172 8.34 -11.16 5.26
N LEU A 173 8.27 -11.79 4.09
CA LEU A 173 7.20 -12.75 3.76
C LEU A 173 7.13 -13.85 4.82
N GLY A 174 8.26 -14.44 5.21
CA GLY A 174 8.30 -15.53 6.18
C GLY A 174 7.82 -15.17 7.58
N LYS A 175 7.80 -13.87 7.95
CA LYS A 175 7.21 -13.42 9.23
C LYS A 175 5.70 -13.56 9.25
N TYR A 176 5.03 -13.27 8.13
CA TYR A 176 3.57 -13.22 8.05
C TYR A 176 2.99 -14.48 7.39
N HIS A 177 3.70 -15.04 6.40
CA HIS A 177 3.29 -16.15 5.54
C HIS A 177 4.37 -17.23 5.44
N PRO A 178 4.76 -17.87 6.55
CA PRO A 178 5.85 -18.87 6.55
C PRO A 178 5.58 -20.04 5.60
N HIS A 179 4.31 -20.41 5.42
CA HIS A 179 3.88 -21.49 4.53
C HIS A 179 4.11 -21.19 3.03
N LEU A 180 4.23 -19.90 2.63
CA LEU A 180 4.48 -19.50 1.23
C LEU A 180 5.97 -19.47 0.87
N VAL A 181 6.88 -19.47 1.84
CA VAL A 181 8.33 -19.31 1.60
C VAL A 181 8.87 -20.38 0.64
N ASN A 182 8.44 -21.63 0.80
CA ASN A 182 8.88 -22.73 -0.07
C ASN A 182 8.35 -22.58 -1.50
N ARG A 183 7.12 -22.08 -1.68
CA ARG A 183 6.56 -21.79 -3.00
C ARG A 183 7.37 -20.72 -3.72
N VAL A 184 7.71 -19.63 -3.02
CA VAL A 184 8.55 -18.55 -3.60
C VAL A 184 9.95 -19.07 -3.96
N LYS A 185 10.58 -19.88 -3.12
CA LYS A 185 11.88 -20.50 -3.43
C LYS A 185 11.82 -21.40 -4.67
N SER A 186 10.78 -22.23 -4.79
CA SER A 186 10.57 -23.05 -5.99
C SER A 186 10.36 -22.19 -7.23
N ALA A 187 9.48 -21.18 -7.16
CA ALA A 187 9.22 -20.26 -8.26
C ALA A 187 10.48 -19.50 -8.72
N LEU A 188 11.36 -19.12 -7.79
CA LEU A 188 12.65 -18.50 -8.10
C LEU A 188 13.58 -19.47 -8.86
N ARG A 189 13.69 -20.73 -8.42
CA ARG A 189 14.51 -21.77 -9.07
C ARG A 189 14.00 -22.14 -10.45
N GLU A 190 12.68 -22.22 -10.61
CA GLU A 190 12.00 -22.57 -11.86
C GLU A 190 11.96 -21.43 -12.88
N GLY A 191 12.40 -20.22 -12.52
CA GLY A 191 12.32 -19.07 -13.42
C GLY A 191 10.90 -18.58 -13.68
N LYS A 192 9.92 -18.87 -12.80
CA LYS A 192 8.57 -18.32 -12.91
C LYS A 192 8.62 -16.80 -12.84
N TYR A 193 7.74 -16.11 -13.57
CA TYR A 193 7.57 -14.64 -13.54
C TYR A 193 8.75 -13.81 -14.05
N LEU A 194 9.64 -14.36 -14.88
CA LEU A 194 10.80 -13.61 -15.41
C LEU A 194 10.43 -12.40 -16.28
N GLY A 195 9.27 -12.41 -16.93
CA GLY A 195 8.79 -11.30 -17.77
C GLY A 195 8.01 -10.21 -17.02
N ILE A 196 7.79 -10.37 -15.70
CA ILE A 196 7.01 -9.42 -14.90
C ILE A 196 7.98 -8.52 -14.14
N THR A 197 7.98 -7.23 -14.47
CA THR A 197 8.92 -6.24 -13.91
C THR A 197 8.26 -5.26 -12.95
N GLU A 198 6.93 -5.15 -12.98
CA GLU A 198 6.12 -4.26 -12.15
C GLU A 198 4.84 -4.97 -11.67
N ILE A 199 4.44 -4.66 -10.43
CA ILE A 199 3.32 -5.22 -9.67
C ILE A 199 2.86 -4.24 -8.59
#